data_AF-A0A162CPE1-F1
#
_entry.id   AF-A0A162CPE1-F1
#
_cell.length_a   1.000
_cell.length_b   1.000
_cell.length_c   1.000
_cell.angle_alpha   90.00
_cell.angle_beta   90.00
_cell.angle_gamma   90.00
#
_symmetry.space_group_name_H-M   'P 1'
#
loop_
_entity.id
_entity.type
_entity.pdbx_description
1 polymer ?
#
loop_
_entity_poly.entity_id
_entity_poly.type
_entity_poly.pdbx_seq_one_letter_code
_entity_poly.pdbx_strand_id
1 'polypeptide(L)' 'MKNPPAKVRLIGRKNNFYLIQFPNIPIPVEVNEELYRNMLESPEYKFVDSDGKSSVGKRYKKNKVYKIQNNKRSKMQSA' A
#
# COMPACT_ATOMS: atom_id res chain seq x y z
N MET A 1 -8.47 26.64 6.29
CA MET A 1 -9.70 25.84 6.50
C MET A 1 -9.27 24.40 6.72
N LYS A 2 -9.64 23.76 7.85
CA LYS A 2 -9.29 22.36 8.14
C LYS A 2 -10.46 21.48 7.69
N ASN A 3 -10.51 21.13 6.41
CA ASN A 3 -11.40 20.08 5.97
C ASN A 3 -10.83 18.74 6.45
N PRO A 4 -11.66 17.79 6.90
CA PRO A 4 -11.18 16.46 7.26
C PRO A 4 -10.60 15.77 6.02
N PRO A 5 -9.54 14.95 6.18
CA PRO A 5 -8.96 14.24 5.06
C PRO A 5 -9.98 13.33 4.37
N ALA A 6 -9.91 13.27 3.05
CA ALA A 6 -10.75 12.39 2.25
C ALA A 6 -10.41 10.93 2.55
N LYS A 7 -11.41 10.17 3.00
CA LYS A 7 -11.25 8.73 3.27
C LYS A 7 -11.30 7.96 1.95
N VAL A 8 -10.17 7.46 1.51
CA VAL A 8 -10.01 6.74 0.25
C VAL A 8 -9.61 5.29 0.50
N ARG A 9 -9.86 4.39 -0.47
CA ARG A 9 -9.50 2.97 -0.36
C ARG A 9 -8.66 2.54 -1.54
N LEU A 10 -7.60 1.78 -1.29
CA LEU A 10 -6.86 1.11 -2.35
C LEU A 10 -7.57 -0.20 -2.69
N ILE A 11 -8.17 -0.29 -3.88
CA ILE A 11 -8.90 -1.47 -4.34
C ILE A 11 -7.95 -2.50 -4.96
N GLY A 12 -6.88 -2.02 -5.61
CA GLY A 12 -5.90 -2.91 -6.23
C GLY A 12 -4.93 -2.16 -7.12
N ARG A 13 -4.21 -2.92 -7.94
CA ARG A 13 -3.30 -2.40 -8.95
C ARG A 13 -3.63 -3.06 -10.28
N LYS A 14 -3.73 -2.27 -11.33
CA LYS A 14 -3.92 -2.73 -12.71
C LYS A 14 -2.76 -2.20 -13.53
N ASN A 15 -1.95 -3.11 -14.08
CA ASN A 15 -0.71 -2.78 -14.78
C ASN A 15 0.21 -1.90 -13.89
N ASN A 16 0.45 -0.65 -14.31
CA ASN A 16 1.26 0.34 -13.60
C ASN A 16 0.45 1.40 -12.84
N PHE A 17 -0.87 1.20 -12.72
CA PHE A 17 -1.76 2.14 -12.03
C PHE A 17 -2.37 1.51 -10.78
N TYR A 18 -2.50 2.31 -9.74
CA TYR A 18 -3.22 2.01 -8.51
C TYR A 18 -4.69 2.43 -8.68
N LEU A 19 -5.60 1.55 -8.26
CA LEU A 19 -7.04 1.82 -8.32
C LEU A 19 -7.51 2.32 -6.95
N ILE A 20 -7.90 3.59 -6.89
CA ILE A 20 -8.30 4.27 -5.64
C ILE A 20 -9.80 4.56 -5.69
N GLN A 21 -10.53 4.03 -4.71
CA GLN A 21 -11.94 4.29 -4.52
C GLN A 21 -12.14 5.49 -3.61
N PHE A 22 -12.82 6.51 -4.13
CA PHE A 22 -13.26 7.68 -3.38
C PHE A 22 -14.67 7.43 -2.81
N PRO A 23 -15.04 8.12 -1.72
CA PRO A 23 -16.30 7.86 -1.02
C PRO A 23 -17.53 8.25 -1.85
N ASN A 24 -17.41 9.27 -2.70
CA ASN A 24 -18.53 9.83 -3.47
C ASN A 24 -18.39 9.62 -4.98
N ILE A 25 -17.46 8.77 -5.41
CA ILE A 25 -17.22 8.49 -6.84
C ILE A 25 -17.45 7.00 -7.06
N PRO A 26 -18.45 6.57 -7.85
CA PRO A 26 -18.75 5.15 -8.01
C PRO A 26 -17.66 4.38 -8.76
N ILE A 27 -16.86 5.07 -9.58
CA ILE A 27 -15.81 4.47 -10.40
C ILE A 27 -14.45 4.65 -9.72
N PRO A 28 -13.64 3.58 -9.55
CA PRO A 28 -12.28 3.71 -9.05
C PRO A 28 -11.43 4.60 -9.95
N VAL A 29 -10.63 5.47 -9.34
CA VAL A 29 -9.71 6.35 -10.06
C VAL A 29 -8.38 5.64 -10.25
N GLU A 30 -7.87 5.64 -11.49
CA GLU A 30 -6.54 5.14 -11.80
C GLU A 30 -5.49 6.21 -11.47
N VAL A 31 -4.51 5.86 -10.64
CA VAL A 31 -3.46 6.77 -10.17
C VAL A 31 -2.10 6.13 -10.44
N ASN A 32 -1.18 6.89 -11.04
CA ASN A 32 0.18 6.39 -11.28
C ASN A 32 0.97 6.26 -9.96
N GLU A 33 2.16 5.67 -10.04
CA GLU A 33 2.98 5.41 -8.85
C GLU A 33 3.42 6.68 -8.10
N GLU A 34 3.80 7.72 -8.82
CA GLU A 34 4.26 8.98 -8.24
C GLU A 34 3.14 9.68 -7.46
N LEU A 35 1.96 9.82 -8.09
CA LEU A 35 0.78 10.41 -7.45
C LEU A 35 0.32 9.58 -6.26
N TYR A 36 0.35 8.25 -6.36
CA TYR A 36 -0.01 7.39 -5.24
C TYR A 36 0.91 7.60 -4.03
N ARG A 37 2.23 7.77 -4.25
CA ARG A 37 3.18 8.10 -3.17
C ARG A 37 2.87 9.47 -2.56
N ASN A 38 2.65 10.48 -3.40
CA ASN A 38 2.29 11.83 -2.93
C ASN A 38 0.99 11.82 -2.11
N MET A 39 0.01 10.99 -2.49
CA MET A 39 -1.24 10.82 -1.74
C MET A 39 -1.04 10.13 -0.38
N LEU A 40 -0.06 9.23 -0.25
CA LEU A 40 0.24 8.58 1.04
C LEU A 40 0.90 9.53 2.03
N GLU A 41 1.67 10.50 1.55
CA GLU A 41 2.38 11.48 2.37
C GLU A 41 1.56 12.75 2.63
N SER A 42 0.51 12.98 1.84
CA SER A 42 -0.34 14.16 1.98
C SER A 42 -1.32 14.03 3.16
N PRO A 43 -1.46 15.07 4.00
CA PRO A 43 -2.46 15.11 5.06
C PRO A 43 -3.90 15.24 4.54
N GLU A 44 -4.09 15.43 3.23
CA GLU A 44 -5.41 15.57 2.61
C GLU A 44 -6.14 14.23 2.42
N TYR A 45 -5.41 13.11 2.43
CA TYR A 45 -5.96 11.79 2.17
C TYR A 45 -5.76 10.86 3.36
N LYS A 46 -6.77 10.06 3.65
CA LYS A 46 -6.70 9.00 4.66
C LYS A 46 -7.08 7.67 4.02
N PHE A 47 -6.10 6.81 3.82
CA PHE A 47 -6.35 5.46 3.31
C PHE A 47 -7.00 4.60 4.39
N VAL A 48 -8.18 4.07 4.10
CA VAL A 48 -8.93 3.18 4.98
C VAL A 48 -8.98 1.77 4.38
N ASP A 49 -8.86 0.76 5.24
CA ASP A 49 -8.83 -0.63 4.82
C ASP A 49 -10.20 -1.12 4.27
N SER A 50 -10.15 -2.08 3.34
CA SER A 50 -11.31 -2.67 2.67
C SER A 50 -12.21 -3.48 3.60
N ASP A 51 -11.67 -3.89 4.75
CA ASP A 51 -12.33 -4.76 5.70
C ASP A 51 -12.31 -4.09 7.07
N GLY A 52 -13.41 -4.17 7.82
CA GLY A 52 -13.49 -3.76 9.23
C GLY A 52 -12.58 -4.57 10.17
N LYS A 53 -11.45 -5.09 9.67
CA LYS A 53 -10.35 -5.71 10.40
C LYS A 53 -9.09 -4.94 10.05
N SER A 54 -8.82 -3.92 10.83
CA SER A 54 -7.60 -3.12 10.90
C SER A 54 -6.38 -3.75 10.22
N SER A 55 -5.99 -3.25 9.03
CA SER A 55 -4.67 -3.53 8.44
C SER A 55 -3.62 -2.55 8.92
N VAL A 56 -3.84 -1.89 10.06
CA VAL A 56 -2.82 -1.08 10.75
C VAL A 56 -1.69 -1.95 11.35
N GLY A 57 -1.73 -3.29 11.19
CA GLY A 57 -0.76 -4.19 11.85
C GLY A 57 0.00 -5.22 11.00
N LYS A 58 -0.01 -5.21 9.66
CA LYS A 58 0.69 -6.27 8.89
C LYS A 58 1.58 -5.82 7.72
N ARG A 59 2.03 -4.55 7.70
CA ARG A 59 3.00 -4.06 6.68
C ARG A 59 4.49 -4.15 7.06
N TYR A 60 4.86 -4.85 8.14
CA TYR A 60 6.28 -5.09 8.52
C TYR A 60 6.62 -6.58 8.74
N LYS A 61 6.43 -7.47 7.74
CA LYS A 61 7.06 -8.82 7.79
C LYS A 61 7.58 -9.37 6.45
N LYS A 62 7.49 -8.64 5.33
CA LYS A 62 8.02 -9.16 4.05
C LYS A 62 9.56 -9.05 3.93
N ASN A 63 10.19 -8.09 4.61
CA ASN A 63 11.63 -7.86 4.50
C ASN A 63 12.50 -8.75 5.40
N LYS A 64 11.93 -9.55 6.32
CA LYS A 64 12.68 -10.53 7.11
C LYS A 64 12.88 -11.85 6.35
N VAL A 65 11.93 -12.23 5.51
CA VAL A 65 11.96 -13.51 4.78
C VAL A 65 13.05 -13.51 3.69
N TYR A 66 13.18 -12.42 2.93
CA TYR A 66 14.22 -12.32 1.88
C TYR A 66 15.65 -12.26 2.43
N LYS A 67 15.88 -11.69 3.63
CA LYS A 67 17.21 -11.71 4.25
C LYS A 67 17.60 -13.07 4.83
N ILE A 68 16.65 -13.82 5.39
CA ILE A 68 16.91 -15.16 5.95
C ILE A 68 17.18 -16.19 4.83
N GLN A 69 16.49 -16.09 3.69
CA GLN A 69 16.68 -17.02 2.57
C GLN A 69 18.05 -16.85 1.91
N ASN A 70 18.53 -15.62 1.74
CA ASN A 70 19.83 -15.38 1.10
C ASN A 70 21.00 -15.86 1.97
N ASN A 71 20.89 -15.76 3.31
CA ASN A 71 21.96 -16.23 4.21
C ASN A 71 22.04 -17.76 4.32
N LYS A 72 20.93 -18.50 4.10
CA LYS A 72 20.97 -19.97 4.07
C LYS A 72 21.56 -20.52 2.76
N ARG A 73 21.38 -19.82 1.64
CA ARG A 73 21.87 -20.30 0.33
C ARG A 73 23.38 -20.14 0.17
N SER A 74 23.97 -19.10 0.76
CA SER A 74 25.44 -18.92 0.80
C SER A 74 26.14 -20.01 1.62
N LYS A 75 25.55 -20.44 2.75
CA LYS A 75 26.16 -21.45 3.63
C LYS A 75 26.13 -22.89 3.09
N MET A 76 25.38 -23.17 2.02
CA MET A 76 25.33 -24.49 1.37
C MET A 76 26.27 -24.61 0.16
N GLN A 77 26.97 -23.55 -0.24
CA GLN A 77 27.88 -23.56 -1.39
C GLN A 77 29.37 -23.58 -0.98
N SER A 78 29.67 -23.81 0.30
CA SER A 78 31.04 -23.80 0.86
C SER A 78 31.41 -25.10 1.59
N ALA A 79 30.71 -26.20 1.32
CA ALA A 79 31.01 -27.52 1.88
C ALA A 79 31.41 -28.49 0.76
#